data_AF-A0A3M9N9V6-F1
#
_entry.id   AF-A0A3M9N9V6-F1
#
_cell.length_a   1.000
_cell.length_b   1.000
_cell.length_c   1.000
_cell.angle_alpha   90.00
_cell.angle_beta   90.00
_cell.angle_gamma   90.00
#
_symmetry.space_group_name_H-M   'P 1'
#
loop_
_entity.id
_entity.type
_entity.pdbx_description
1 polymer ?
#
loop_
_entity_poly.entity_id
_entity_poly.type
_entity_poly.pdbx_seq_one_letter_code
_entity_poly.pdbx_strand_id
1 'polypeptide(L)' 'MRTNIEIDDKLLEEAIKLTGSKSKKEMVNRALEEIIRTEKIKKLRSLRGKIKWEGNLEEMRTYDKWDNH' A
#
# COMPACT_ATOMS: atom_id res chain seq x y z
N MET A 1 -21.98 3.85 4.05
CA MET A 1 -22.62 3.52 5.34
C MET A 1 -22.27 4.60 6.35
N ARG A 2 -23.21 5.04 7.19
CA ARG A 2 -22.90 5.92 8.31
C ARG A 2 -22.90 5.07 9.58
N THR A 3 -21.79 5.13 10.31
CA THR A 3 -21.55 4.32 11.50
C THR A 3 -21.07 5.26 12.59
N ASN A 4 -21.53 5.07 13.82
CA ASN A 4 -20.97 5.73 14.99
C ASN A 4 -19.91 4.81 15.59
N ILE A 5 -18.69 5.32 15.72
CA ILE A 5 -17.55 4.63 16.31
C ILE A 5 -16.81 5.61 17.21
N GLU A 6 -16.33 5.12 18.36
CA GLU A 6 -15.46 5.90 19.24
C GLU A 6 -14.04 5.85 18.69
N ILE A 7 -13.43 7.02 18.51
CA ILE A 7 -12.05 7.19 18.04
C ILE A 7 -11.41 8.23 18.94
N ASP A 8 -10.14 8.02 19.29
CA ASP A 8 -9.35 9.04 19.97
C ASP A 8 -9.17 10.27 19.04
N ASP A 9 -9.77 11.39 19.44
CA ASP A 9 -9.73 12.63 18.66
C ASP A 9 -8.32 13.20 18.52
N LYS A 10 -7.45 13.05 19.52
CA LYS A 10 -6.07 13.55 19.45
C LYS A 10 -5.29 12.79 18.39
N LEU A 11 -5.45 11.47 18.37
CA LEU A 11 -4.81 10.60 17.37
C LEU A 11 -5.31 10.94 15.96
N LEU A 12 -6.61 11.15 15.81
CA LEU A 12 -7.22 11.48 14.52
C LEU A 12 -6.78 12.86 14.02
N GLU A 13 -6.70 13.86 14.90
CA GLU A 13 -6.20 15.20 14.56
C GLU A 13 -4.73 15.18 14.15
N GLU A 14 -3.89 14.44 14.88
CA GLU A 14 -2.48 14.28 14.52
C GLU A 14 -2.33 13.61 13.15
N ALA A 15 -3.08 12.52 12.91
CA ALA A 15 -3.08 11.83 11.63
C ALA A 15 -3.53 12.75 10.49
N ILE A 16 -4.58 13.56 10.69
CA ILE A 16 -5.05 14.55 9.71
C ILE A 16 -3.96 15.59 9.41
N LYS A 17 -3.30 16.14 10.44
CA LYS A 17 -2.22 17.14 10.27
C LYS A 17 -1.04 16.57 9.49
N LEU A 18 -0.63 15.33 9.78
CA LEU A 18 0.50 14.68 9.12
C LEU A 18 0.20 14.27 7.67
N THR A 19 -1.03 13.85 7.39
CA THR A 19 -1.40 13.29 6.09
C THR A 19 -2.01 14.30 5.12
N GLY A 20 -2.43 15.46 5.64
CA GLY A 20 -3.11 16.51 4.88
C GLY A 20 -4.57 16.17 4.53
N SER A 21 -5.18 15.18 5.17
CA SER A 21 -6.56 14.79 4.88
C SER A 21 -7.57 15.88 5.26
N LYS A 22 -8.61 16.07 4.45
CA LYS A 22 -9.55 17.19 4.60
C LYS A 22 -10.67 16.92 5.60
N SER A 23 -10.85 15.67 6.03
CA SER A 23 -11.93 15.29 6.95
C SER A 23 -11.60 14.02 7.75
N LYS A 24 -12.30 13.86 8.89
CA LYS A 24 -12.28 12.63 9.71
C LYS A 24 -12.58 11.38 8.87
N LYS A 25 -13.60 11.46 7.99
CA LYS A 25 -13.99 10.36 7.10
C LYS A 25 -12.87 9.97 6.13
N GLU A 26 -12.25 10.96 5.50
CA GLU A 26 -11.17 10.73 4.54
C GLU A 26 -9.97 10.08 5.23
N MET A 27 -9.57 10.59 6.40
CA MET A 27 -8.46 10.03 7.16
C MET A 27 -8.72 8.57 7.56
N VAL A 28 -9.93 8.27 8.05
CA VAL A 28 -10.30 6.89 8.42
C VAL A 28 -10.26 5.96 7.21
N ASN A 29 -10.81 6.37 6.07
CA ASN A 29 -10.74 5.56 4.84
C ASN A 29 -9.30 5.31 4.39
N ARG A 30 -8.46 6.35 4.40
CA ARG A 30 -7.05 6.24 4.03
C ARG A 30 -6.27 5.31 4.97
N ALA A 31 -6.54 5.38 6.26
CA ALA A 31 -5.94 4.48 7.24
C ALA A 31 -6.30 3.00 6.97
N LEU A 32 -7.58 2.73 6.65
CA LEU A 32 -8.03 1.38 6.30
C LEU A 32 -7.37 0.87 5.01
N GLU A 33 -7.29 1.70 3.98
CA GLU A 33 -6.60 1.35 2.72
C GLU A 33 -5.13 1.00 2.94
N GLU A 34 -4.42 1.77 3.76
CA GLU A 34 -3.00 1.55 4.05
C GLU A 34 -2.76 0.28 4.86
N ILE A 35 -3.65 -0.03 5.82
CA ILE A 35 -3.60 -1.31 6.55
C ILE A 35 -3.79 -2.48 5.58
N ILE A 36 -4.81 -2.42 4.72
CA ILE A 36 -5.07 -3.48 3.73
C ILE A 36 -3.87 -3.66 2.80
N ARG A 37 -3.30 -2.55 2.31
CA ARG A 37 -2.10 -2.56 1.46
C ARG A 37 -0.93 -3.23 2.17
N THR A 38 -0.68 -2.85 3.42
CA THR A 38 0.40 -3.40 4.25
C THR A 38 0.24 -4.90 4.45
N GLU A 39 -0.96 -5.37 4.77
CA GLU A 39 -1.24 -6.79 4.95
C GLU A 39 -1.10 -7.59 3.65
N LYS A 40 -1.52 -7.04 2.51
CA LYS A 40 -1.27 -7.66 1.20
C LYS A 40 0.22 -7.83 0.93
N ILE A 41 1.03 -6.81 1.21
CA ILE A 41 2.48 -6.87 1.04
C ILE A 41 3.08 -7.91 1.99
N LYS A 42 2.67 -7.97 3.26
CA LYS A 42 3.13 -9.00 4.21
C LYS A 42 2.81 -10.40 3.71
N LYS A 43 1.59 -10.63 3.20
CA LYS A 43 1.19 -11.92 2.61
C LYS A 43 2.07 -12.28 1.41
N LEU A 44 2.34 -11.34 0.51
CA LEU A 44 3.25 -11.57 -0.62
C LEU A 44 4.68 -11.90 -0.14
N ARG A 45 5.20 -11.16 0.85
CA ARG A 45 6.51 -11.45 1.47
C ARG A 45 6.56 -12.84 2.10
N SER A 46 5.47 -13.31 2.69
CA SER A 46 5.39 -14.67 3.27
C SER A 46 5.50 -15.80 2.24
N LEU A 47 5.30 -15.49 0.95
CA LEU A 47 5.43 -16.42 -0.16
C LEU A 47 6.87 -16.49 -0.71
N ARG A 48 7.76 -15.58 -0.28
CA ARG A 48 9.18 -15.58 -0.66
C ARG A 48 9.80 -16.93 -0.29
N GLY A 49 10.43 -17.59 -1.25
CA GLY A 49 11.06 -18.91 -1.09
C GLY A 49 10.10 -20.10 -1.06
N LYS A 50 8.78 -19.86 -1.04
CA LYS A 50 7.75 -20.91 -1.13
C LYS A 50 7.24 -21.11 -2.55
N ILE A 51 7.31 -20.07 -3.37
CA ILE A 51 6.94 -20.12 -4.78
C ILE A 51 8.21 -20.27 -5.61
N LYS A 52 8.24 -21.31 -6.44
CA LYS A 52 9.28 -21.48 -7.45
C LYS A 52 8.99 -20.49 -8.55
N TRP A 53 9.88 -19.52 -8.72
CA TRP A 53 9.80 -18.59 -9.83
C TRP A 53 10.41 -19.26 -11.07
N GLU A 54 9.64 -19.35 -12.15
CA GLU A 54 10.08 -19.90 -13.44
C GLU A 54 10.24 -18.75 -14.42
N GLY A 55 11.49 -18.39 -14.70
CA GLY A 55 11.87 -17.33 -15.63
C GLY A 55 13.38 -17.17 -15.72
N ASN A 56 13.88 -16.43 -16.70
CA ASN A 56 15.29 -16.06 -16.83
C ASN A 56 15.46 -14.56 -16.56
N LEU A 57 16.09 -14.24 -15.43
CA LEU A 57 16.31 -12.86 -14.96
C LEU A 57 17.17 -12.04 -15.92
N GLU A 58 18.11 -12.69 -16.62
CA GLU A 58 19.01 -12.01 -17.55
C GLU A 58 18.27 -11.62 -18.84
N GLU A 59 17.41 -12.50 -19.37
CA GLU A 59 16.58 -12.19 -20.54
C GLU A 59 15.66 -10.99 -20.28
N MET A 60 15.02 -10.93 -19.10
CA MET A 60 14.12 -9.83 -18.73
C MET A 60 14.83 -8.47 -18.59
N ARG A 61 16.15 -8.46 -18.32
CA ARG A 61 16.95 -7.23 -18.20
C ARG A 61 17.49 -6.73 -19.53
N THR A 62 17.49 -7.56 -20.58
CA THR A 62 18.02 -7.18 -21.90
C THR A 62 17.05 -6.36 -22.76
N TYR A 63 15.80 -6.17 -22.33
CA TYR A 63 14.78 -5.40 -23.05
C TYR A 63 14.82 -3.91 -22.66
N ASP A 64 15.92 -3.23 -22.95
CA ASP A 64 15.99 -1.75 -22.94
C ASP A 64 16.89 -1.24 -24.08
N LYS A 65 16.75 -1.85 -25.26
CA LYS A 65 17.24 -1.25 -26.51
C LYS A 65 16.10 -0.42 -27.09
N TRP A 66 15.97 0.81 -26.61
CA TRP A 66 15.25 1.85 -27.34
C TRP A 66 15.93 1.99 -28.70
N ASP A 67 15.19 1.67 -29.75
CA ASP A 67 15.57 1.91 -31.14
C ASP A 67 15.88 3.41 -31.31
N ASN A 68 17.15 3.70 -31.59
CA ASN A 68 17.56 5.00 -32.13
C ASN A 68 17.08 5.07 -33.59
N HIS A 69 16.06 5.88 -33.85
CA HIS A 69 15.80 6.47 -35.17
C HIS A 69 15.51 7.95 -35.03
#